data_AF-A0A392Q9G7-F1
#
_entry.id   AF-A0A392Q9G7-F1
#
_cell.length_a   1.000
_cell.length_b   1.000
_cell.length_c   1.000
_cell.angle_alpha   90.00
_cell.angle_beta   90.00
_cell.angle_gamma   90.00
#
_symmetry.space_group_name_H-M   'P 1'
#
loop_
_entity.id
_entity.type
_entity.pdbx_description
1 polymer ?
#
loop_
_entity_poly.entity_id
_entity_poly.type
_entity_poly.pdbx_seq_one_letter_code
_entity_poly.pdbx_strand_id
1 'polypeptide(L)'
;MIKTGFEEPLRACCGHGGKYNYNLHIGCGAKVKIHGKEILIGKPCKDPSVVVNWDGVHLTQAANKWVFEQIVDGSFSDPPIPLNMACHKHP
;
A
#
# COMPACT_ATOMS: atom_id res chain seq x y z
N MET A 1 7.23 18.09 -0.31
CA MET A 1 6.56 17.34 -1.38
C MET A 1 7.23 15.98 -1.48
N ILE A 2 6.49 14.90 -1.29
CA ILE A 2 7.05 13.55 -1.16
C ILE A 2 7.55 13.09 -2.54
N LYS A 3 8.82 12.66 -2.62
CA LYS A 3 9.59 12.39 -3.83
C LYS A 3 9.04 11.26 -4.74
N THR A 4 7.90 10.67 -4.38
CA THR A 4 7.32 9.44 -4.98
C THR A 4 5.91 9.62 -5.55
N GLY A 5 5.32 10.81 -5.49
CA GLY A 5 4.00 11.09 -6.10
C GLY A 5 2.79 10.61 -5.31
N PHE A 6 2.97 10.06 -4.10
CA PHE A 6 1.85 9.69 -3.21
C PHE A 6 1.30 10.90 -2.46
N GLU A 7 -0.03 11.06 -2.45
CA GLU A 7 -0.71 12.23 -1.88
C GLU A 7 -1.07 12.05 -0.39
N GLU A 8 -1.38 10.82 0.03
CA GLU A 8 -1.76 10.49 1.41
C GLU A 8 -0.99 9.25 1.94
N PRO A 9 0.27 9.41 2.39
CA PRO A 9 1.14 8.27 2.69
C PRO A 9 0.70 7.45 3.91
N LEU A 10 -0.06 8.04 4.84
CA LEU A 10 -0.47 7.39 6.08
C LEU A 10 -1.92 6.90 6.07
N ARG A 11 -2.77 7.39 5.16
CA ARG A 11 -4.19 7.01 5.10
C ARG A 11 -4.35 5.68 4.36
N ALA A 12 -5.14 4.77 4.94
CA ALA A 12 -5.55 3.54 4.27
C ALA A 12 -6.57 3.83 3.15
N CYS A 13 -6.32 3.31 1.96
CA CYS A 13 -7.20 3.43 0.80
C CYS A 13 -8.56 2.75 1.03
N CYS A 14 -8.54 1.51 1.52
CA CYS A 14 -9.71 0.67 1.73
C CYS A 14 -9.95 0.42 3.22
N GLY A 15 -11.01 1.02 3.74
CA GLY A 15 -11.30 0.97 5.16
C GLY A 15 -12.46 1.88 5.51
N HIS A 16 -12.76 1.98 6.80
CA HIS A 16 -13.84 2.83 7.26
C HIS A 16 -13.62 3.33 8.69
N GLY A 17 -13.71 4.65 8.85
CA GLY A 17 -13.62 5.30 10.15
C GLY A 17 -12.24 5.19 10.79
N GLY A 18 -12.14 5.61 12.06
CA GLY A 18 -10.88 5.65 12.80
C GLY A 18 -9.87 6.67 12.26
N LYS A 19 -8.72 6.78 12.94
CA LYS A 19 -7.61 7.63 12.48
C LYS A 19 -7.00 7.00 11.22
N TYR A 20 -6.72 7.80 10.20
CA TYR A 20 -6.15 7.35 8.94
C TYR A 20 -7.00 6.36 8.13
N ASN A 21 -8.33 6.35 8.35
CA ASN A 21 -9.25 5.40 7.71
C ASN A 21 -9.00 3.92 8.07
N TYR A 22 -8.35 3.68 9.22
CA TYR A 22 -8.10 2.35 9.75
C TYR A 22 -8.92 2.10 11.01
N ASN A 23 -9.59 0.94 11.04
CA ASN A 23 -10.33 0.45 12.19
C ASN A 23 -10.14 -1.07 12.28
N LEU A 24 -9.59 -1.54 13.41
CA LEU A 24 -9.32 -2.95 13.66
C LEU A 24 -10.56 -3.84 13.53
N HIS A 25 -11.75 -3.29 13.77
CA HIS A 25 -13.02 -4.04 13.71
C HIS A 25 -13.78 -3.85 12.39
N ILE A 26 -13.33 -2.96 11.50
CA ILE A 26 -13.98 -2.67 10.22
C ILE A 26 -12.94 -2.63 9.11
N GLY A 27 -12.68 -3.80 8.53
CA GLY A 27 -11.72 -3.96 7.44
C GLY A 27 -12.25 -3.55 6.06
N CYS A 28 -11.34 -3.60 5.08
CA CYS A 28 -11.69 -3.49 3.67
C CYS A 28 -12.75 -4.54 3.29
N GLY A 29 -13.75 -4.15 2.49
CA GLY A 29 -14.85 -5.03 2.11
C GLY A 29 -15.97 -5.16 3.15
N ALA A 30 -15.82 -4.59 4.35
CA ALA A 30 -16.82 -4.68 5.40
C ALA A 30 -18.17 -4.11 4.96
N LYS A 31 -19.24 -4.86 5.26
CA LYS A 31 -20.63 -4.49 4.99
C LYS A 31 -21.41 -4.39 6.29
N VAL A 32 -22.42 -3.53 6.31
CA VAL A 32 -23.42 -3.45 7.38
C VAL A 32 -24.82 -3.52 6.80
N LYS A 33 -25.75 -4.11 7.54
CA LYS A 33 -27.15 -4.20 7.12
C LYS A 33 -27.92 -3.01 7.69
N ILE A 34 -28.38 -2.11 6.83
CA ILE A 34 -29.20 -0.95 7.20
C ILE A 34 -30.55 -1.11 6.52
N HIS A 35 -31.62 -1.15 7.32
CA HIS A 35 -33.00 -1.33 6.84
C HIS A 35 -33.16 -2.52 5.88
N GLY A 36 -32.55 -3.66 6.22
CA GLY A 36 -32.63 -4.87 5.39
C GLY A 36 -31.63 -4.93 4.23
N LYS A 37 -30.99 -3.82 3.85
CA LYS A 37 -30.05 -3.74 2.72
C LYS A 37 -28.60 -3.83 3.20
N GLU A 38 -27.79 -4.64 2.54
CA GLU A 38 -26.34 -4.63 2.74
C GLU A 38 -25.71 -3.37 2.11
N ILE A 39 -24.92 -2.65 2.91
CA ILE A 39 -24.18 -1.47 2.48
C ILE A 39 -22.70 -1.73 2.74
N LEU A 40 -21.89 -1.64 1.68
CA LEU A 40 -20.43 -1.66 1.77
C LEU A 40 -19.96 -0.38 2.46
N ILE A 41 -19.31 -0.50 3.61
CA ILE A 41 -18.75 0.64 4.38
C ILE A 41 -17.23 0.70 4.28
N GLY A 42 -16.55 -0.45 4.27
CA GLY A 42 -15.11 -0.57 4.02
C GLY A 42 -14.80 -0.46 2.54
N LYS A 43 -15.08 0.70 1.93
CA LYS A 43 -14.90 0.92 0.49
C LYS A 43 -13.44 1.25 0.18
N PRO A 44 -12.94 0.87 -1.02
CA PRO A 44 -11.67 1.37 -1.52
C PRO A 44 -11.77 2.87 -1.86
N CYS A 45 -10.62 3.54 -1.85
CA CYS A 45 -10.47 4.89 -2.34
C CYS A 45 -10.62 4.96 -3.87
N LYS A 46 -10.76 6.16 -4.42
CA LYS A 46 -11.02 6.37 -5.85
C LYS A 46 -9.84 5.93 -6.73
N ASP A 47 -8.62 6.20 -6.28
CA ASP A 47 -7.40 5.86 -7.01
C ASP A 47 -6.37 5.25 -6.06
N PRO A 48 -6.20 3.91 -6.07
CA PRO A 48 -5.21 3.24 -5.24
C PRO A 48 -3.77 3.44 -5.72
N SER A 49 -3.54 4.04 -6.89
CA SER A 49 -2.18 4.25 -7.43
C SER A 49 -1.43 5.42 -6.79
N VAL A 50 -2.16 6.33 -6.13
CA VAL A 50 -1.61 7.55 -5.50
C VAL A 50 -1.51 7.46 -3.96
N VAL A 51 -1.70 6.26 -3.41
CA VAL A 51 -1.65 6.01 -1.96
C VAL A 51 -0.74 4.83 -1.62
N VAL A 52 -0.08 4.91 -0.47
CA VAL A 52 0.88 3.89 -0.01
C VAL A 52 0.17 2.70 0.63
N ASN A 53 -0.78 2.99 1.52
CA ASN A 53 -1.42 2.00 2.36
C ASN A 53 -2.75 1.53 1.76
N TRP A 54 -2.92 0.22 1.61
CA TRP A 54 -4.16 -0.39 1.15
C TRP A 54 -5.23 -0.41 2.25
N ASP A 55 -5.03 -1.13 3.36
CA ASP A 55 -6.10 -1.44 4.33
C ASP A 55 -5.75 -1.18 5.80
N GLY A 56 -4.60 -0.55 6.04
CA GLY A 56 -3.98 -0.35 7.34
C GLY A 56 -2.84 -1.32 7.65
N VAL A 57 -2.71 -2.41 6.88
CA VAL A 57 -1.71 -3.47 7.09
C VAL A 57 -0.87 -3.70 5.83
N HIS A 58 -1.50 -3.69 4.66
CA HIS A 58 -0.85 -4.00 3.38
C HIS A 58 -0.51 -2.73 2.58
N LEU A 59 0.52 -2.83 1.73
CA LEU A 59 0.82 -1.83 0.72
C LEU A 59 -0.11 -1.97 -0.50
N THR A 60 -0.36 -0.85 -1.18
CA THR A 60 -1.00 -0.89 -2.51
C THR A 60 -0.07 -1.52 -3.55
N GLN A 61 -0.63 -1.89 -4.71
CA GLN A 61 0.17 -2.38 -5.83
C GLN A 61 1.21 -1.33 -6.29
N ALA A 62 0.86 -0.05 -6.32
CA ALA A 62 1.78 1.02 -6.70
C ALA A 62 2.95 1.13 -5.71
N ALA A 63 2.68 1.07 -4.41
CA ALA A 63 3.72 1.08 -3.39
C ALA A 63 4.61 -0.18 -3.44
N ASN A 64 4.02 -1.36 -3.61
CA ASN A 64 4.78 -2.61 -3.79
C ASN A 64 5.67 -2.56 -5.03
N LYS A 65 5.18 -2.04 -6.16
CA LYS A 65 5.97 -1.86 -7.39
C LYS A 65 7.15 -0.93 -7.16
N TRP A 66 6.95 0.19 -6.47
CA TRP A 66 8.02 1.11 -6.14
C TRP A 66 9.09 0.44 -5.25
N VAL A 67 8.70 -0.26 -4.19
CA VAL A 67 9.64 -1.01 -3.33
C VAL A 67 10.40 -2.06 -4.14
N PHE A 68 9.72 -2.80 -5.01
CA PHE A 68 10.35 -3.79 -5.87
C PHE A 68 11.39 -3.17 -6.81
N GLU A 69 11.13 -2.00 -7.40
CA GLU A 69 12.09 -1.30 -8.26
C GLU A 69 13.39 -0.96 -7.52
N GLN A 70 13.30 -0.54 -6.25
CA GLN A 70 14.47 -0.26 -5.40
C GLN A 70 15.26 -1.53 -5.02
N ILE A 71 14.59 -2.69 -4.98
CA ILE A 71 15.25 -3.99 -4.77
C ILE A 71 15.96 -4.43 -6.06
N VAL A 72 15.28 -4.29 -7.21
CA VAL A 72 15.82 -4.70 -8.50
C VAL A 72 17.05 -3.89 -8.89
N ASP A 73 17.02 -2.57 -8.69
CA ASP A 73 18.14 -1.69 -9.02
C ASP A 73 19.29 -1.75 -8.00
N GLY A 74 19.08 -2.41 -6.87
CA GLY A 74 20.08 -2.59 -5.82
C GLY A 74 20.15 -1.46 -4.79
N SER A 75 19.33 -0.42 -4.90
CA SER A 75 19.30 0.71 -3.96
C SER A 75 18.96 0.26 -2.53
N PHE A 76 18.20 -0.83 -2.39
CA PHE A 76 17.87 -1.47 -1.10
C PHE A 76 18.72 -2.71 -0.77
N SER A 77 19.77 -2.98 -1.55
CA SER A 77 20.74 -4.04 -1.26
C SER A 77 21.92 -3.51 -0.45
N ASP A 78 22.55 -4.38 0.35
CA ASP A 78 23.84 -4.11 0.99
C ASP A 78 24.81 -5.29 0.71
N PRO A 79 25.86 -5.10 -0.11
CA PRO A 79 26.22 -3.87 -0.85
C PRO A 79 25.19 -3.49 -1.92
N PRO A 80 25.18 -2.24 -2.44
CA PRO A 80 24.18 -1.76 -3.40
C PRO A 80 24.41 -2.36 -4.79
N ILE A 81 24.08 -3.64 -4.93
CA ILE A 81 24.23 -4.44 -6.15
C ILE A 81 22.85 -4.68 -6.76
N PRO A 82 22.66 -4.40 -8.06
CA PRO A 82 21.43 -4.75 -8.75
C PRO A 82 21.12 -6.23 -8.64
N LEU A 83 19.83 -6.59 -8.60
CA LEU A 83 19.38 -7.98 -8.39
C LEU A 83 19.94 -8.94 -9.45
N ASN A 84 20.07 -8.48 -10.70
CA ASN A 84 20.66 -9.29 -11.78
C ASN A 84 22.17 -9.51 -11.63
N MET A 85 22.83 -8.74 -10.76
CA MET A 85 24.26 -8.87 -10.46
C MET A 85 24.53 -9.59 -9.13
N ALA A 86 23.50 -9.88 -8.33
CA ALA A 86 23.63 -10.38 -6.96
C ALA A 86 24.34 -11.74 -6.83
N CYS A 87 24.28 -12.58 -7.86
CA CYS A 87 24.92 -13.90 -7.87
C CYS A 87 26.30 -13.91 -8.55
N HIS A 88 26.74 -12.77 -9.08
CA HIS A 88 28.04 -12.68 -9.73
C HIS A 88 29.14 -12.52 -8.67
N LYS A 89 30.28 -13.19 -8.86
CA LYS A 89 31.45 -12.95 -8.03
C LYS A 89 31.89 -11.50 -8.22
N HIS A 90 31.80 -10.71 -7.17
CA HIS A 90 32.42 -9.39 -7.13
C HIS A 90 33.95 -9.58 -7.06
N PRO A 91 34.73 -8.78 -7.80
CA PRO A 91 36.19 -8.78 -7.67
C PRO A 91 36.64 -8.38 -6.25
#